data_AF-A0A543FYL1-F1
#
_entry.id   AF-A0A543FYL1-F1
#
_cell.length_a   1.000
_cell.length_b   1.000
_cell.length_c   1.000
_cell.angle_alpha   90.00
_cell.angle_beta   90.00
_cell.angle_gamma   90.00
#
_symmetry.space_group_name_H-M   'P 1'
#
loop_
_entity.id
_entity.type
_entity.pdbx_description
1 polymer ?
#
loop_
_entity_poly.entity_id
_entity_poly.type
_entity_poly.pdbx_seq_one_letter_code
_entity_poly.pdbx_strand_id
1 'polypeptide(L)'
;MRRLRGALVLAACAVLVVGAAGVALADPFHLRHIRWFTASAVLLAVLFVTATFAVVVPRGALRLIVLVLGGLAALGWAGIVVLATHATVENRTVSEVADGGRRLAVVEAAPPAVRPVYAVVVRSGSGVFEQEAVVYQGVEAGPVPSDVRFVDGDTVEVRTGPCVYRSEVEAVTLDVDPVYRALRPDTC
;
A
#
# COMPACT_ATOMS: atom_id res chain seq x y z
N MET A 1 -7.64 1.76 -41.54
CA MET A 1 -6.33 1.40 -40.93
C MET A 1 -5.92 2.27 -39.73
N ARG A 2 -5.93 3.61 -39.80
CA ARG A 2 -5.49 4.48 -38.66
C ARG A 2 -6.24 4.23 -37.34
N ARG A 3 -7.56 4.06 -37.36
CA ARG A 3 -8.37 3.77 -36.15
C ARG A 3 -8.02 2.43 -35.50
N LEU A 4 -7.76 1.42 -36.33
CA LEU A 4 -7.44 0.06 -35.86
C LEU A 4 -6.06 0.03 -35.20
N ARG A 5 -5.08 0.74 -35.77
CA ARG A 5 -3.76 0.94 -35.14
C ARG A 5 -3.88 1.67 -33.80
N GLY A 6 -4.67 2.75 -33.75
CA GLY A 6 -4.92 3.48 -32.50
C GLY A 6 -5.58 2.61 -31.42
N ALA A 7 -6.59 1.81 -31.78
CA ALA A 7 -7.23 0.88 -30.87
C ALA A 7 -6.28 -0.21 -30.37
N LEU A 8 -5.42 -0.75 -31.25
CA LEU A 8 -4.40 -1.74 -30.86
C LEU A 8 -3.38 -1.17 -29.86
N VAL A 9 -2.93 0.08 -30.08
CA VAL A 9 -2.01 0.75 -29.14
C VAL A 9 -2.69 0.95 -27.78
N LEU A 10 -3.95 1.41 -27.75
CA LEU A 10 -4.68 1.58 -26.50
C LEU A 10 -4.94 0.26 -25.78
N ALA A 11 -5.25 -0.80 -26.52
CA ALA A 11 -5.41 -2.15 -25.98
C ALA A 11 -4.09 -2.67 -25.39
N ALA A 12 -2.97 -2.46 -26.08
CA ALA A 12 -1.65 -2.82 -25.57
C ALA A 12 -1.32 -2.05 -24.28
N CYS A 13 -1.61 -0.74 -24.23
CA CYS A 13 -1.46 0.05 -23.01
C CYS A 13 -2.35 -0.47 -21.88
N ALA A 14 -3.61 -0.83 -22.17
CA ALA A 14 -4.50 -1.40 -21.17
C ALA A 14 -3.94 -2.70 -20.57
N VAL A 15 -3.40 -3.60 -21.41
CA VAL A 15 -2.77 -4.85 -20.95
C VAL A 15 -1.56 -4.56 -20.07
N LEU A 16 -0.69 -3.62 -20.46
CA LEU A 16 0.47 -3.24 -19.65
C LEU A 16 0.06 -2.68 -18.29
N VAL A 17 -0.96 -1.81 -18.24
CA VAL A 17 -1.47 -1.24 -16.99
C VAL A 17 -2.12 -2.29 -16.11
N VAL A 18 -2.86 -3.24 -16.67
CA VAL A 18 -3.41 -4.38 -15.91
C VAL A 18 -2.28 -5.23 -15.32
N GLY A 19 -1.22 -5.49 -16.09
CA GLY A 19 -0.03 -6.18 -15.58
C GLY A 19 0.63 -5.43 -14.42
N ALA A 20 0.80 -4.10 -14.56
CA ALA A 20 1.34 -3.25 -13.49
C ALA A 20 0.44 -3.23 -12.25
N ALA A 21 -0.89 -3.19 -12.41
CA ALA A 21 -1.83 -3.29 -11.30
C ALA A 21 -1.73 -4.66 -10.60
N GLY A 22 -1.52 -5.74 -11.36
CA GLY A 22 -1.29 -7.08 -10.80
C GLY A 22 -0.02 -7.15 -9.96
N VAL A 23 1.09 -6.59 -10.44
CA VAL A 23 2.33 -6.50 -9.65
C VAL A 23 2.13 -5.64 -8.41
N ALA A 24 1.39 -4.53 -8.53
CA ALA A 24 1.10 -3.66 -7.40
C ALA A 24 0.20 -4.33 -6.35
N LEU A 25 -0.65 -5.29 -6.74
CA LEU A 25 -1.44 -6.10 -5.79
C LEU A 25 -0.60 -7.12 -5.04
N ALA A 26 0.44 -7.66 -5.68
CA ALA A 26 1.37 -8.59 -5.02
C ALA A 26 2.31 -7.87 -4.04
N ASP A 27 2.55 -6.58 -4.26
CA ASP A 27 3.39 -5.70 -3.43
C ASP A 27 4.73 -6.33 -2.97
N PRO A 28 5.56 -6.86 -3.90
CA PRO A 28 6.78 -7.59 -3.54
C PRO A 28 7.85 -6.73 -2.86
N PHE A 29 7.66 -5.41 -2.82
CA PHE A 29 8.58 -4.43 -2.26
C PHE A 29 7.98 -3.68 -1.06
N HIS A 30 6.81 -4.09 -0.58
CA HIS A 30 6.14 -3.48 0.57
C HIS A 30 6.07 -1.95 0.47
N LEU A 31 5.61 -1.42 -0.66
CA LEU A 31 5.60 0.03 -0.88
C LEU A 31 4.56 0.67 0.04
N ARG A 32 4.98 1.65 0.85
CA ARG A 32 4.12 2.39 1.77
C ARG A 32 2.90 3.01 1.08
N HIS A 33 3.10 3.44 -0.16
CA HIS A 33 2.09 4.11 -0.97
C HIS A 33 1.47 3.20 -2.05
N ILE A 34 1.62 1.86 -1.93
CA ILE A 34 1.14 0.89 -2.94
C ILE A 34 -0.34 1.08 -3.29
N ARG A 35 -1.17 1.42 -2.30
CA ARG A 35 -2.61 1.66 -2.49
C ARG A 35 -2.88 2.75 -3.54
N TRP A 36 -2.07 3.81 -3.57
CA TRP A 36 -2.19 4.88 -4.55
C TRP A 36 -1.74 4.46 -5.94
N PHE A 37 -0.67 3.65 -6.04
CA PHE A 37 -0.23 3.08 -7.30
C PHE A 37 -1.28 2.15 -7.90
N THR A 38 -1.81 1.22 -7.09
CA THR A 38 -2.88 0.31 -7.51
C THR A 38 -4.14 1.08 -7.90
N ALA A 39 -4.55 2.07 -7.10
CA ALA A 39 -5.68 2.94 -7.42
C ALA A 39 -5.53 3.67 -8.77
N SER A 40 -4.35 4.24 -9.01
CA SER A 40 -4.04 4.96 -10.24
C SER A 40 -3.97 4.02 -11.45
N ALA A 41 -3.37 2.84 -11.29
CA ALA A 41 -3.28 1.83 -12.34
C ALA A 41 -4.67 1.32 -12.75
N VAL A 42 -5.54 1.01 -11.78
CA VAL A 42 -6.93 0.59 -12.08
C VAL A 42 -7.69 1.69 -12.83
N LEU A 43 -7.55 2.95 -12.40
CA LEU A 43 -8.18 4.08 -13.11
C LEU A 43 -7.69 4.20 -14.56
N LEU A 44 -6.37 4.11 -14.78
CA LEU A 44 -5.79 4.14 -16.12
C LEU A 44 -6.27 2.98 -16.99
N ALA A 45 -6.40 1.78 -16.43
CA ALA A 45 -6.93 0.63 -17.16
C ALA A 45 -8.36 0.91 -17.64
N VAL A 46 -9.23 1.41 -16.77
CA VAL A 46 -10.62 1.79 -17.13
C VAL A 46 -10.63 2.83 -18.25
N LEU A 47 -9.77 3.85 -18.17
CA LEU A 47 -9.69 4.90 -19.19
C LEU A 47 -9.20 4.36 -20.54
N PHE A 48 -8.15 3.52 -20.56
CA PHE A 48 -7.64 2.93 -21.80
C PHE A 48 -8.62 1.97 -22.44
N VAL A 49 -9.30 1.14 -21.65
CA VAL A 49 -10.35 0.25 -22.15
C VAL A 49 -11.50 1.07 -22.75
N THR A 50 -11.97 2.09 -22.05
CA THR A 50 -13.03 2.99 -22.54
C THR A 50 -12.61 3.68 -23.84
N ALA A 51 -11.39 4.20 -23.91
CA ALA A 51 -10.85 4.85 -25.11
C ALA A 51 -10.75 3.87 -26.28
N THR A 52 -10.31 2.63 -26.03
CA THR A 52 -10.22 1.56 -27.03
C THR A 52 -11.59 1.33 -27.66
N PHE A 53 -12.63 1.11 -26.84
CA PHE A 53 -13.99 0.92 -27.33
C PHE A 53 -14.53 2.14 -28.06
N ALA A 54 -14.31 3.36 -27.54
CA ALA A 54 -14.77 4.60 -28.16
C ALA A 54 -14.13 4.88 -29.54
N VAL A 55 -12.93 4.36 -29.81
CA VAL A 55 -12.23 4.47 -31.10
C VAL A 55 -12.73 3.45 -32.12
N VAL A 56 -13.06 2.23 -31.66
CA VAL A 56 -13.53 1.14 -32.52
C VAL A 56 -14.98 1.34 -32.93
N VAL A 57 -15.82 1.85 -32.02
CA VAL A 57 -17.25 2.06 -32.26
C VAL A 57 -17.50 3.19 -33.27
N PRO A 58 -18.42 3.00 -34.26
CA PRO A 58 -18.78 4.07 -35.19
C PRO A 58 -19.33 5.31 -34.47
N ARG A 59 -19.11 6.49 -35.05
CA ARG A 59 -19.59 7.76 -34.47
C ARG A 59 -21.12 7.73 -34.37
N GLY A 60 -21.67 8.07 -33.20
CA GLY A 60 -23.10 8.07 -32.94
C GLY A 60 -23.42 7.72 -31.49
N ALA A 61 -24.69 7.35 -31.23
CA ALA A 61 -25.20 7.05 -29.91
C ALA A 61 -24.40 5.98 -29.16
N LEU A 62 -23.92 4.94 -29.86
CA LEU A 62 -23.15 3.86 -29.23
C LEU A 62 -21.83 4.36 -28.62
N ARG A 63 -21.15 5.31 -29.28
CA ARG A 63 -19.93 5.92 -28.74
C ARG A 63 -20.24 6.77 -27.50
N LEU A 64 -21.38 7.47 -27.51
CA LEU A 64 -21.81 8.25 -26.35
C LEU A 64 -22.11 7.34 -25.16
N ILE A 65 -22.77 6.21 -25.37
CA ILE A 65 -23.04 5.19 -24.34
C ILE A 65 -21.72 4.67 -23.75
N VAL A 66 -20.73 4.30 -24.58
CA VAL A 66 -19.41 3.84 -24.10
C VAL A 66 -18.73 4.90 -23.24
N LEU A 67 -18.74 6.16 -23.68
CA LEU A 67 -18.12 7.25 -22.92
C LEU A 67 -18.84 7.51 -21.59
N VAL A 68 -20.17 7.45 -21.58
CA VAL A 68 -20.97 7.61 -20.35
C VAL A 68 -20.68 6.47 -19.37
N LEU A 69 -20.70 5.21 -19.83
CA LEU A 69 -20.42 4.05 -18.98
C LEU A 69 -18.98 4.07 -18.44
N GLY A 70 -18.00 4.37 -19.30
CA GLY A 70 -16.61 4.48 -18.87
C GLY A 70 -16.37 5.64 -17.91
N GLY A 71 -17.05 6.78 -18.13
CA GLY A 71 -17.03 7.91 -17.22
C GLY A 71 -17.63 7.57 -15.85
N LEU A 72 -18.78 6.89 -15.82
CA LEU A 72 -19.38 6.41 -14.58
C LEU A 72 -18.49 5.41 -13.84
N ALA A 73 -17.84 4.49 -14.56
CA ALA A 73 -16.90 3.55 -13.97
C ALA A 73 -15.68 4.26 -13.34
N ALA A 74 -15.11 5.24 -14.04
CA ALA A 74 -13.99 6.04 -13.54
C ALA A 74 -14.38 6.87 -12.30
N LEU A 75 -15.55 7.51 -12.34
CA LEU A 75 -16.08 8.28 -11.20
C LEU A 75 -16.40 7.39 -10.01
N GLY A 76 -17.02 6.23 -10.24
CA GLY A 76 -17.30 5.23 -9.21
C GLY A 76 -16.02 4.76 -8.53
N TRP A 77 -14.98 4.44 -9.31
CA TRP A 77 -13.68 4.07 -8.76
C TRP A 77 -13.03 5.19 -7.94
N ALA A 78 -13.02 6.42 -8.47
CA ALA A 78 -12.50 7.57 -7.73
C ALA A 78 -13.25 7.79 -6.40
N GLY A 79 -14.58 7.63 -6.41
CA GLY A 79 -15.41 7.69 -5.21
C GLY A 79 -15.04 6.63 -4.17
N ILE A 80 -14.79 5.38 -4.60
CA ILE A 80 -14.33 4.30 -3.73
C ILE A 80 -12.98 4.65 -3.10
N VAL A 81 -12.03 5.15 -3.90
CA VAL A 81 -10.69 5.52 -3.42
C VAL A 81 -10.79 6.65 -2.39
N VAL A 82 -11.57 7.71 -2.67
CA VAL A 82 -11.79 8.82 -1.73
C VAL A 82 -12.43 8.33 -0.44
N LEU A 83 -13.47 7.51 -0.53
CA LEU A 83 -14.12 6.95 0.66
C LEU A 83 -13.16 6.09 1.50
N ALA A 84 -12.34 5.27 0.84
CA ALA A 84 -11.33 4.46 1.51
C ALA A 84 -10.28 5.33 2.21
N THR A 85 -9.85 6.46 1.62
CA THR A 85 -8.88 7.38 2.23
C THR A 85 -9.44 8.12 3.45
N HIS A 86 -10.74 8.40 3.48
CA HIS A 86 -11.38 8.96 4.67
C HIS A 86 -11.59 7.93 5.79
N ALA A 87 -11.68 6.65 5.44
CA ALA A 87 -11.79 5.56 6.41
C ALA A 87 -10.44 5.16 7.03
N THR A 88 -9.32 5.49 6.38
CA THR A 88 -7.99 5.22 6.94
C THR A 88 -7.62 6.24 8.00
N VAL A 89 -7.36 5.77 9.22
CA VAL A 89 -6.85 6.64 10.28
C VAL A 89 -5.36 6.85 10.08
N GLU A 90 -4.93 8.11 10.19
CA GLU A 90 -3.54 8.47 10.04
C GLU A 90 -2.73 8.01 11.26
N ASN A 91 -1.80 7.12 10.98
CA ASN A 91 -0.89 6.53 11.95
C ASN A 91 0.13 7.57 12.44
N ARG A 92 0.19 7.81 13.74
CA ARG A 92 1.15 8.76 14.32
C ARG A 92 2.47 8.06 14.58
N THR A 93 3.58 8.64 14.12
CA THR A 93 4.92 8.15 14.50
C THR A 93 5.27 8.70 15.88
N VAL A 94 5.58 7.81 16.83
CA VAL A 94 5.84 8.13 18.24
C VAL A 94 7.34 8.18 18.51
N SER A 95 8.09 7.24 17.95
CA SER A 95 9.55 7.22 17.99
C SER A 95 10.12 6.65 16.69
N GLU A 96 11.33 7.05 16.35
CA GLU A 96 12.02 6.61 15.14
C GLU A 96 13.51 6.42 15.43
N VAL A 97 14.07 5.31 14.98
CA VAL A 97 15.48 4.94 15.10
C VAL A 97 16.01 4.67 13.71
N ALA A 98 17.05 5.40 13.29
CA ALA A 98 17.65 5.26 11.97
C ALA A 98 18.99 4.53 12.06
N ASP A 99 19.22 3.57 11.16
CA ASP A 99 20.51 2.90 10.99
C ASP A 99 20.67 2.41 9.55
N GLY A 100 21.87 2.53 8.98
CA GLY A 100 22.22 1.96 7.66
C GLY A 100 21.29 2.35 6.49
N GLY A 101 20.61 3.51 6.54
CA GLY A 101 19.64 3.93 5.52
C GLY A 101 18.22 3.38 5.70
N ARG A 102 17.99 2.57 6.75
CA ARG A 102 16.69 2.09 7.20
C ARG A 102 16.23 2.85 8.45
N ARG A 103 14.93 2.85 8.70
CA ARG A 103 14.31 3.56 9.83
C ARG A 103 13.28 2.66 10.49
N LEU A 104 13.48 2.33 11.77
CA LEU A 104 12.48 1.66 12.59
C LEU A 104 11.60 2.72 13.24
N ALA A 105 10.30 2.68 12.95
CA ALA A 105 9.33 3.63 13.48
C ALA A 105 8.33 2.90 14.38
N VAL A 106 8.16 3.39 15.60
CA VAL A 106 7.02 3.02 16.44
C VAL A 106 5.86 3.88 16.01
N VAL A 107 4.81 3.21 15.56
CA VAL A 107 3.63 3.80 14.99
C VAL A 107 2.46 3.50 15.90
N GLU A 108 1.75 4.55 16.29
CA GLU A 108 0.49 4.47 17.00
C GLU A 108 -0.62 4.53 15.98
N ALA A 109 -1.36 3.43 15.84
CA ALA A 109 -2.63 3.45 15.14
C ALA A 109 -3.59 4.27 15.98
N ALA A 110 -3.94 5.45 15.49
CA ALA A 110 -5.01 6.23 16.09
C ALA A 110 -6.35 5.55 15.76
N PRO A 111 -7.28 5.48 16.72
CA PRO A 111 -8.69 5.71 16.41
C PRO A 111 -9.32 6.72 17.39
N PRO A 112 -10.54 7.23 17.13
CA PRO A 112 -11.22 8.28 17.93
C PRO A 112 -11.56 7.92 19.39
N ALA A 113 -11.04 6.82 19.94
CA ALA A 113 -11.33 6.36 21.29
C ALA A 113 -10.04 5.92 22.00
N VAL A 114 -9.69 6.66 23.06
CA VAL A 114 -9.02 6.34 24.36
C VAL A 114 -7.93 5.24 24.47
N ARG A 115 -7.85 4.22 23.61
CA ARG A 115 -6.93 3.07 23.74
C ARG A 115 -6.07 2.89 22.47
N PRO A 116 -4.78 3.26 22.51
CA PRO A 116 -3.91 3.15 21.35
C PRO A 116 -3.50 1.69 21.05
N VAL A 117 -3.25 1.41 19.77
CA VAL A 117 -2.59 0.18 19.30
C VAL A 117 -1.23 0.57 18.75
N TYR A 118 -0.16 0.01 19.30
CA TYR A 118 1.20 0.26 18.83
C TYR A 118 1.65 -0.82 17.84
N ALA A 119 2.28 -0.38 16.76
CA ALA A 119 2.99 -1.21 15.81
C ALA A 119 4.43 -0.72 15.67
N VAL A 120 5.34 -1.61 15.29
CA VAL A 120 6.69 -1.24 14.86
C VAL A 120 6.81 -1.59 13.40
N VAL A 121 7.20 -0.60 12.59
CA VAL A 121 7.43 -0.76 11.16
C VAL A 121 8.88 -0.44 10.84
N VAL A 122 9.44 -1.17 9.88
CA VAL A 122 10.71 -0.82 9.25
C VAL A 122 10.42 -0.09 7.95
N ARG A 123 11.11 1.02 7.74
CA ARG A 123 11.04 1.86 6.54
C ARG A 123 12.38 1.90 5.83
N SER A 124 12.34 1.90 4.51
CA SER A 124 13.53 2.05 3.67
C SER A 124 13.24 3.01 2.52
N GLY A 125 14.25 3.79 2.14
CA GLY A 125 14.12 4.79 1.09
C GLY A 125 13.37 6.06 1.51
N SER A 126 12.88 6.80 0.51
CA SER A 126 12.20 8.08 0.69
C SER A 126 11.24 8.39 -0.48
N GLY A 127 10.30 9.31 -0.24
CA GLY A 127 9.37 9.78 -1.26
C GLY A 127 8.33 8.73 -1.66
N VAL A 128 7.89 8.76 -2.93
CA VAL A 128 6.78 7.91 -3.40
C VAL A 128 7.11 6.41 -3.45
N PHE A 129 8.39 6.06 -3.43
CA PHE A 129 8.88 4.67 -3.43
C PHE A 129 9.39 4.23 -2.05
N GLU A 130 9.04 4.96 -0.99
CA GLU A 130 9.33 4.53 0.37
C GLU A 130 8.68 3.16 0.63
N GLN A 131 9.47 2.23 1.13
CA GLN A 131 9.05 0.90 1.55
C GLN A 131 8.70 0.95 3.04
N GLU A 132 7.68 0.19 3.46
CA GLU A 132 7.24 0.07 4.84
C GLU A 132 6.73 -1.36 5.10
N ALA A 133 7.37 -2.07 6.02
CA ALA A 133 6.95 -3.41 6.43
C ALA A 133 6.73 -3.47 7.95
N VAL A 134 5.76 -4.27 8.39
CA VAL A 134 5.42 -4.43 9.81
C VAL A 134 6.34 -5.47 10.43
N VAL A 135 7.04 -5.09 11.49
CA VAL A 135 7.88 -5.99 12.29
C VAL A 135 7.10 -6.57 13.46
N TYR A 136 6.36 -5.69 14.14
CA TYR A 136 5.58 -6.04 15.31
C TYR A 136 4.23 -5.34 15.26
N GLN A 137 3.16 -6.06 15.60
CA GLN A 137 1.82 -5.53 15.78
C GLN A 137 1.32 -5.87 17.17
N GLY A 138 1.09 -4.84 17.98
CA GLY A 138 0.50 -4.97 19.31
C GLY A 138 -1.01 -5.13 19.28
N VAL A 139 -1.60 -5.17 20.48
CA VAL A 139 -3.04 -5.19 20.71
C VAL A 139 -3.52 -3.88 21.34
N GLU A 140 -4.84 -3.70 21.36
CA GLU A 140 -5.48 -2.57 22.05
C GLU A 140 -5.11 -2.54 23.53
N ALA A 141 -4.68 -1.37 24.01
CA ALA A 141 -4.18 -1.18 25.37
C ALA A 141 -2.98 -2.08 25.74
N GLY A 142 -2.25 -2.59 24.75
CA GLY A 142 -0.97 -3.26 24.95
C GLY A 142 0.12 -2.29 25.43
N PRO A 143 1.22 -2.81 26.01
CA PRO A 143 2.33 -1.98 26.43
C PRO A 143 2.95 -1.24 25.24
N VAL A 144 3.41 0.00 25.46
CA VAL A 144 4.19 0.74 24.47
C VAL A 144 5.53 0.03 24.26
N PRO A 145 6.01 -0.14 23.01
CA PRO A 145 7.36 -0.61 22.76
C PRO A 145 8.38 0.31 23.47
N SER A 146 9.17 -0.26 24.38
CA SER A 146 10.07 0.48 25.26
C SER A 146 11.49 0.60 24.71
N ASP A 147 11.91 -0.35 23.89
CA ASP A 147 13.20 -0.35 23.19
C ASP A 147 13.01 -0.98 21.80
N VAL A 148 13.49 -0.27 20.78
CA VAL A 148 13.41 -0.70 19.38
C VAL A 148 14.74 -0.37 18.73
N ARG A 149 15.42 -1.37 18.19
CA ARG A 149 16.77 -1.20 17.65
C ARG A 149 17.11 -2.23 16.58
N PHE A 150 18.07 -1.87 15.75
CA PHE A 150 18.79 -2.82 14.91
C PHE A 150 19.84 -3.52 15.76
N VAL A 151 19.83 -4.86 15.77
CA VAL A 151 20.82 -5.67 16.49
C VAL A 151 22.07 -5.85 15.64
N ASP A 152 21.85 -6.07 14.35
CA ASP A 152 22.85 -6.14 13.30
C ASP A 152 22.24 -5.61 11.99
N GLY A 153 22.92 -5.83 10.86
CA GLY A 153 22.50 -5.30 9.56
C GLY A 153 21.09 -5.73 9.16
N ASP A 154 20.65 -6.93 9.54
CA ASP A 154 19.40 -7.52 9.05
C ASP A 154 18.45 -7.96 10.17
N THR A 155 18.87 -7.87 11.43
CA THR A 155 18.05 -8.25 12.58
C THR A 155 17.53 -7.03 13.33
N VAL A 156 16.23 -7.01 13.60
CA VAL A 156 15.56 -5.98 14.40
C VAL A 156 15.04 -6.57 15.70
N GLU A 157 15.17 -5.83 16.79
CA GLU A 157 14.68 -6.23 18.11
C GLU A 157 13.66 -5.20 18.62
N VAL A 158 12.51 -5.71 19.04
CA VAL A 158 11.41 -4.93 19.63
C VAL A 158 11.16 -5.47 21.03
N ARG A 159 11.29 -4.59 22.03
CA ARG A 159 10.94 -4.88 23.41
C ARG A 159 9.61 -4.24 23.76
N THR A 160 8.68 -5.05 24.25
CA THR A 160 7.35 -4.59 24.66
C THR A 160 7.03 -5.22 26.01
N GLY A 161 7.02 -4.41 27.08
CA GLY A 161 6.90 -4.91 28.44
C GLY A 161 8.02 -5.93 28.78
N PRO A 162 7.69 -7.15 29.24
CA PRO A 162 8.68 -8.20 29.51
C PRO A 162 9.14 -8.98 28.26
N CYS A 163 8.47 -8.78 27.12
CA CYS A 163 8.72 -9.55 25.90
C CYS A 163 9.82 -8.92 25.05
N VAL A 164 10.63 -9.77 24.40
CA VAL A 164 11.62 -9.37 23.40
C VAL A 164 11.35 -10.18 22.13
N TYR A 165 11.10 -9.48 21.04
CA TYR A 165 10.81 -10.03 19.72
C TYR A 165 11.96 -9.71 18.78
N ARG A 166 12.39 -10.70 17.99
CA ARG A 166 13.47 -10.55 17.02
C ARG A 166 13.05 -11.03 15.65
N SER A 167 13.14 -10.16 14.67
CA SER A 167 12.79 -10.47 13.29
C SER A 167 13.98 -10.19 12.38
N GLU A 168 14.13 -11.01 11.35
CA GLU A 168 15.05 -10.77 10.24
C GLU A 168 14.34 -9.91 9.19
N VAL A 169 15.08 -9.01 8.55
CA VAL A 169 14.60 -8.06 7.55
C VAL A 169 15.48 -8.15 6.32
N GLU A 170 14.90 -8.61 5.21
CA GLU A 170 15.58 -8.68 3.93
C GLU A 170 15.87 -7.28 3.40
N ALA A 171 17.13 -7.01 3.06
CA ALA A 171 17.61 -5.66 2.77
C ALA A 171 16.97 -5.00 1.52
N VAL A 172 16.46 -5.80 0.57
CA VAL A 172 15.97 -5.32 -0.73
C VAL A 172 14.44 -5.23 -0.79
N THR A 173 13.75 -6.29 -0.38
CA THR A 173 12.28 -6.41 -0.44
C THR A 173 11.59 -5.88 0.82
N LEU A 174 12.37 -5.64 1.88
CA LEU A 174 11.87 -5.35 3.22
C LEU A 174 10.98 -6.46 3.79
N ASP A 175 11.14 -7.68 3.29
CA ASP A 175 10.42 -8.84 3.82
C ASP A 175 10.88 -9.12 5.26
N VAL A 176 9.93 -9.43 6.14
CA VAL A 176 10.19 -9.59 7.58
C VAL A 176 9.78 -10.97 8.05
N ASP A 177 10.72 -11.70 8.65
CA ASP A 177 10.47 -13.04 9.19
C ASP A 177 11.00 -13.21 10.64
N PRO A 178 10.16 -13.55 11.63
CA PRO A 178 8.70 -13.57 11.58
C PRO A 178 8.12 -12.17 11.85
N VAL A 179 6.95 -11.89 11.29
CA VAL A 179 6.12 -10.76 11.73
C VAL A 179 5.40 -11.13 13.02
N TYR A 180 5.77 -10.52 14.13
CA TYR A 180 5.13 -10.80 15.42
C TYR A 180 3.79 -10.06 15.55
N ARG A 181 2.74 -10.81 15.86
CA ARG A 181 1.42 -10.25 16.18
C ARG A 181 1.00 -10.70 17.57
N ALA A 182 0.99 -9.77 18.51
CA ALA A 182 0.46 -10.04 19.84
C ALA A 182 -1.03 -10.35 19.72
N LEU A 183 -1.48 -11.43 20.38
CA LEU A 183 -2.90 -11.78 20.47
C LEU A 183 -3.54 -11.30 21.77
N ARG A 184 -2.72 -11.08 22.81
CA ARG A 184 -3.11 -10.58 24.12
C ARG A 184 -2.03 -9.65 24.69
N PRO A 185 -2.37 -8.73 25.62
CA PRO A 185 -1.41 -7.79 26.19
C PRO A 185 -0.30 -8.45 27.01
N ASP A 186 -0.60 -9.63 27.58
CA ASP A 186 0.22 -10.29 28.58
C ASP A 186 1.02 -11.49 28.03
N THR A 187 0.98 -11.72 26.71
CA THR A 187 1.61 -12.88 26.08
C THR A 187 2.70 -12.47 25.11
N CYS A 188 3.85 -13.13 25.25
CA CYS A 188 4.78 -13.39 24.17
C CYS A 188 4.42 -14.76 23.55
#